data_AF-A0A842IKU6-F1
#
_entry.id   AF-A0A842IKU6-F1
#
_cell.length_a   1.000
_cell.length_b   1.000
_cell.length_c   1.000
_cell.angle_alpha   90.00
_cell.angle_beta   90.00
_cell.angle_gamma   90.00
#
_symmetry.space_group_name_H-M   'P 1'
#
loop_
_entity.id
_entity.type
_entity.pdbx_description
1 polymer ?
#
loop_
_entity_poly.entity_id
_entity_poly.type
_entity_poly.pdbx_seq_one_letter_code
_entity_poly.pdbx_strand_id
1 'polypeptide(L)'
;MNQSVATASKALIFALLLGWQSGQAQKSKTYKESFNVDADVEVALNTSHADIEFETWNRNEVAVEAVITLEGATDAEAAAYFENGGVEIMGNSSRVEVSTRAGNNWAYRFDGDFDPGDFNFVMPEIPDIGPILESVEIPDIGPILENMELPPMPPVPFQNFDYEAYEKEGEAYMKRWKTEFDKKFDKEYQQRLEEWSKRAEERAKEMKLRMEEQQEARELRMKEREKLMEERAKQREEAQKVREEARAQLAEAREQVRAAQDRSRVFFMQGESGNGKYTIKKTIRIKMPKGARLKLNVRHGEVKLAENSMNLRATLNYASLRASTIDGDQTLVDARYSPIAVKSWNRGRLNTDFSEDVNLYEVRRLDLSATSSQVTIERLLQQASIRNNLGALRIGYIANGLKDMTISVDNGQLQCKLPDGSYHISVQERNSEVDYPGAIVWDGPKPKSGTPRKGYHIARDSGSSIVINASYSQVELDH
;
A
#
# COMPACT_ATOMS: atom_id res chain seq x y z
N MET A 1 20.03 73.15 6.46
CA MET A 1 20.06 72.45 5.16
C MET A 1 19.66 70.99 5.43
N ASN A 2 18.35 70.76 5.52
CA ASN A 2 17.52 69.95 4.61
C ASN A 2 17.89 68.46 4.66
N GLN A 3 17.18 67.66 5.48
CA GLN A 3 16.01 66.81 5.12
C GLN A 3 16.37 65.79 4.01
N SER A 4 16.16 64.48 4.16
CA SER A 4 14.87 63.85 4.41
C SER A 4 15.03 62.37 4.76
N VAL A 5 14.21 61.91 5.71
CA VAL A 5 13.79 60.51 5.88
C VAL A 5 13.19 60.03 4.56
N ALA A 6 13.60 58.85 4.06
CA ALA A 6 12.98 58.21 2.91
C ALA A 6 12.35 56.88 3.34
N THR A 7 11.04 57.00 3.49
CA THR A 7 9.97 56.03 3.65
C THR A 7 10.16 54.72 2.88
N ALA A 8 9.84 53.61 3.54
CA ALA A 8 9.58 52.33 2.91
C ALA A 8 8.43 52.46 1.90
N SER A 9 8.73 52.34 0.60
CA SER A 9 7.73 52.25 -0.46
C SER A 9 7.56 50.80 -0.89
N LYS A 10 6.46 50.20 -0.41
CA LYS A 10 5.80 49.05 -1.03
C LYS A 10 5.43 49.39 -2.47
N ALA A 11 6.13 48.83 -3.44
CA ALA A 11 5.66 48.71 -4.82
C ALA A 11 6.59 47.75 -5.58
N LEU A 12 6.22 46.47 -5.66
CA LEU A 12 6.71 45.61 -6.73
C LEU A 12 5.54 45.26 -7.63
N ILE A 13 5.79 45.42 -8.91
CA ILE A 13 4.86 45.81 -9.95
C ILE A 13 4.11 44.59 -10.48
N PHE A 14 2.78 44.62 -10.35
CA PHE A 14 1.85 43.77 -11.09
C PHE A 14 1.86 44.23 -12.56
N ALA A 15 2.66 43.60 -13.42
CA ALA A 15 2.60 43.82 -14.86
C ALA A 15 1.56 42.89 -15.50
N LEU A 16 0.27 43.17 -15.23
CA LEU A 16 -0.86 42.68 -16.02
C LEU A 16 -0.83 43.38 -17.39
N LEU A 17 -0.09 42.81 -18.34
CA LEU A 17 -0.20 43.15 -19.76
C LEU A 17 -1.54 42.60 -20.30
N LEU A 18 -2.64 43.28 -19.96
CA LEU A 18 -3.91 43.17 -20.67
C LEU A 18 -3.75 43.85 -22.04
N GLY A 19 -3.24 43.08 -23.00
CA GLY A 19 -3.42 43.41 -24.42
C GLY A 19 -4.89 43.26 -24.77
N TRP A 20 -5.64 44.37 -24.77
CA TRP A 20 -6.90 44.47 -25.49
C TRP A 20 -6.63 44.26 -26.98
N GLN A 21 -6.86 43.04 -27.46
CA GLN A 21 -7.29 42.81 -28.84
C GLN A 21 -8.76 42.41 -28.82
N SER A 22 -9.56 43.32 -29.37
CA SER A 22 -10.99 43.18 -29.58
C SER A 22 -11.32 41.94 -30.42
N GLY A 23 -12.26 41.12 -29.93
CA GLY A 23 -13.18 40.35 -30.76
C GLY A 23 -12.71 38.99 -31.27
N GLN A 24 -12.45 38.04 -30.37
CA GLN A 24 -12.90 36.63 -30.43
C GLN A 24 -12.76 36.04 -29.02
N ALA A 25 -13.80 35.41 -28.48
CA ALA A 25 -13.67 34.72 -27.19
C ALA A 25 -12.68 33.57 -27.36
N GLN A 26 -11.50 33.73 -26.76
CA GLN A 26 -10.41 32.80 -26.97
C GLN A 26 -10.74 31.50 -26.21
N LYS A 27 -11.03 30.42 -26.95
CA LYS A 27 -11.28 29.08 -26.40
C LYS A 27 -10.05 28.46 -25.72
N SER A 28 -8.94 29.18 -25.71
CA SER A 28 -7.74 28.86 -24.94
C SER A 28 -7.27 30.08 -24.15
N LYS A 29 -6.72 29.83 -22.96
CA LYS A 29 -6.08 30.85 -22.11
C LYS A 29 -4.72 30.37 -21.70
N THR A 30 -3.73 31.26 -21.82
CA THR A 30 -2.34 30.98 -21.46
C THR A 30 -1.95 31.82 -20.25
N TYR A 31 -1.34 31.18 -19.25
CA TYR A 31 -0.80 31.77 -18.03
C TYR A 31 0.72 31.63 -18.10
N LYS A 32 1.44 32.74 -18.00
CA LYS A 32 2.91 32.76 -18.02
C LYS A 32 3.41 33.53 -16.82
N GLU A 33 4.25 32.89 -16.01
CA GLU A 33 4.90 33.51 -14.86
C GLU A 33 6.36 33.07 -14.80
N SER A 34 7.22 33.96 -14.31
CA SER A 34 8.65 33.70 -14.17
C SER A 34 9.15 34.25 -12.84
N PHE A 35 9.93 33.45 -12.11
CA PHE A 35 10.48 33.81 -10.81
C PHE A 35 11.99 33.63 -10.82
N ASN A 36 12.72 34.64 -10.35
CA ASN A 36 14.14 34.47 -10.02
C ASN A 36 14.25 33.67 -8.72
N VAL A 37 15.07 32.63 -8.73
CA VAL A 37 15.10 31.60 -7.68
C VAL A 37 16.52 31.23 -7.25
N ASP A 38 16.60 30.66 -6.05
CA ASP A 38 17.82 30.05 -5.55
C ASP A 38 18.05 28.68 -6.21
N ALA A 39 19.29 28.16 -6.13
CA ALA A 39 19.68 26.93 -6.82
C ALA A 39 18.94 25.67 -6.30
N ASP A 40 18.45 25.70 -5.06
CA ASP A 40 17.78 24.60 -4.34
C ASP A 40 16.26 24.81 -4.18
N VAL A 41 15.69 25.69 -5.00
CA VAL A 41 14.26 26.02 -5.03
C VAL A 41 13.37 24.78 -5.03
N GLU A 42 12.30 24.82 -4.23
CA GLU A 42 11.24 23.81 -4.28
C GLU A 42 10.18 24.21 -5.32
N VAL A 43 10.01 23.37 -6.34
CA VAL A 43 8.93 23.51 -7.33
C VAL A 43 7.82 22.52 -6.96
N ALA A 44 6.73 23.06 -6.40
CA ALA A 44 5.58 22.32 -5.93
C ALA A 44 4.44 22.39 -6.94
N LEU A 45 3.95 21.23 -7.39
CA LEU A 45 2.80 21.15 -8.29
C LEU A 45 1.65 20.43 -7.60
N ASN A 46 0.47 21.01 -7.74
CA ASN A 46 -0.75 20.43 -7.24
C ASN A 46 -1.85 20.52 -8.29
N THR A 47 -1.96 19.47 -9.10
CA THR A 47 -2.72 19.55 -10.35
C THR A 47 -3.66 18.36 -10.51
N SER A 48 -4.76 18.61 -11.20
CA SER A 48 -5.66 17.57 -11.66
C SER A 48 -6.07 17.76 -13.12
N HIS A 49 -6.16 16.64 -13.85
CA HIS A 49 -6.53 16.62 -15.27
C HIS A 49 -5.58 17.50 -16.10
N ALA A 50 -4.26 17.32 -15.90
CA ALA A 50 -3.24 18.13 -16.54
C ALA A 50 -2.05 17.29 -17.02
N ASP A 51 -1.56 17.64 -18.20
CA ASP A 51 -0.30 17.12 -18.73
C ASP A 51 0.83 18.08 -18.34
N ILE A 52 1.85 17.55 -17.70
CA ILE A 52 2.96 18.30 -17.12
C ILE A 52 4.26 17.90 -17.82
N GLU A 53 5.03 18.89 -18.22
CA GLU A 53 6.33 18.74 -18.86
C GLU A 53 7.36 19.62 -18.16
N PHE A 54 8.42 18.98 -17.66
CA PHE A 54 9.54 19.66 -17.03
C PHE A 54 10.73 19.72 -17.98
N GLU A 55 11.38 20.88 -18.03
CA GLU A 55 12.67 21.10 -18.68
C GLU A 55 13.64 21.71 -17.67
N THR A 56 14.91 21.31 -17.74
CA THR A 56 15.97 21.93 -16.94
C THR A 56 16.83 22.87 -17.78
N TRP A 57 17.31 23.95 -17.19
CA TRP A 57 18.21 24.91 -17.82
C TRP A 57 19.30 25.43 -16.86
N ASN A 58 20.28 26.15 -17.40
CA ASN A 58 21.37 26.75 -16.64
C ASN A 58 21.06 28.22 -16.30
N ARG A 59 19.88 28.48 -15.70
CA ARG A 59 19.46 29.82 -15.26
C ARG A 59 18.84 29.70 -13.87
N ASN A 60 19.05 30.71 -13.02
CA ASN A 60 18.47 30.82 -11.68
C ASN A 60 17.05 31.39 -11.75
N GLU A 61 16.22 30.75 -12.57
CA GLU A 61 14.89 31.20 -12.89
C GLU A 61 13.99 29.98 -13.03
N VAL A 62 12.75 30.07 -12.54
CA VAL A 62 11.70 29.11 -12.84
C VAL A 62 10.67 29.82 -13.70
N ALA A 63 10.44 29.30 -14.91
CA ALA A 63 9.42 29.80 -15.82
C ALA A 63 8.31 28.76 -15.97
N VAL A 64 7.06 29.19 -15.74
CA VAL A 64 5.87 28.37 -15.83
C VAL A 64 5.00 28.88 -16.97
N GLU A 65 4.64 27.99 -17.89
CA GLU A 65 3.68 28.24 -18.95
C GLU A 65 2.55 27.23 -18.84
N ALA A 66 1.36 27.68 -18.44
CA ALA A 66 0.17 26.84 -18.37
C ALA A 66 -0.84 27.25 -19.43
N VAL A 67 -1.29 26.30 -20.24
CA VAL A 67 -2.28 26.49 -21.30
C VAL A 67 -3.50 25.67 -20.97
N ILE A 68 -4.67 26.32 -20.91
CA ILE A 68 -5.95 25.64 -20.82
C ILE A 68 -6.68 25.86 -22.15
N THR A 69 -7.15 24.78 -22.76
CA THR A 69 -7.94 24.78 -24.01
C THR A 69 -9.28 24.10 -23.78
N LEU A 70 -10.36 24.76 -24.19
CA LEU A 70 -11.73 24.29 -24.11
C LEU A 70 -12.22 23.92 -25.51
N GLU A 71 -12.15 22.63 -25.86
CA GLU A 71 -12.58 22.13 -27.15
C GLU A 71 -14.09 21.83 -27.14
N GLY A 72 -14.84 22.43 -28.06
CA GLY A 72 -16.29 22.25 -28.17
C GLY A 72 -17.13 23.17 -27.28
N ALA A 73 -16.50 24.06 -26.50
CA ALA A 73 -17.22 25.07 -25.72
C ALA A 73 -17.74 26.21 -26.62
N THR A 74 -18.88 26.76 -26.25
CA THR A 74 -19.36 28.06 -26.75
C THR A 74 -18.56 29.20 -26.12
N ASP A 75 -18.60 30.37 -26.76
CA ASP A 75 -17.87 31.55 -26.31
C ASP A 75 -18.30 32.01 -24.90
N ALA A 76 -19.60 31.88 -24.58
CA ALA A 76 -20.15 32.18 -23.26
C ALA A 76 -19.69 31.17 -22.19
N GLU A 77 -19.68 29.87 -22.51
CA GLU A 77 -19.17 28.83 -21.60
C GLU A 77 -17.67 29.00 -21.34
N ALA A 78 -16.89 29.34 -22.37
CA ALA A 78 -15.47 29.59 -22.25
C ALA A 78 -15.19 30.83 -21.38
N ALA A 79 -15.93 31.92 -21.58
CA ALA A 79 -15.84 33.11 -20.73
C ALA A 79 -16.17 32.79 -19.27
N ALA A 80 -17.28 32.09 -19.01
CA ALA A 80 -17.69 31.67 -17.67
C ALA A 80 -16.67 30.74 -16.98
N TYR A 81 -16.00 29.88 -17.74
CA TYR A 81 -14.92 29.04 -17.22
C TYR A 81 -13.70 29.87 -16.80
N PHE A 82 -13.29 30.85 -17.62
CA PHE A 82 -12.07 31.62 -17.39
C PHE A 82 -12.22 32.81 -16.43
N GLU A 83 -13.40 33.39 -16.26
CA GLU A 83 -13.71 34.40 -15.24
C GLU A 83 -13.53 33.87 -13.83
N ASN A 84 -13.81 32.59 -13.68
CA ASN A 84 -13.83 31.91 -12.41
C ASN A 84 -12.39 31.62 -11.89
N GLY A 85 -11.37 31.64 -12.75
CA GLY A 85 -9.97 31.31 -12.42
C GLY A 85 -9.59 29.88 -12.82
N GLY A 86 -8.40 29.70 -13.41
CA GLY A 86 -7.97 28.45 -14.07
C GLY A 86 -6.75 27.79 -13.43
N VAL A 87 -5.61 28.45 -13.53
CA VAL A 87 -4.32 28.05 -12.92
C VAL A 87 -3.85 29.18 -12.02
N GLU A 88 -3.40 28.84 -10.82
CA GLU A 88 -2.74 29.74 -9.90
C GLU A 88 -1.26 29.41 -9.87
N ILE A 89 -0.42 30.42 -10.06
CA ILE A 89 1.04 30.30 -10.03
C ILE A 89 1.53 31.33 -9.02
N MET A 90 2.16 30.86 -7.95
CA MET A 90 2.73 31.69 -6.90
C MET A 90 4.20 31.32 -6.73
N GLY A 91 5.05 32.28 -6.39
CA GLY A 91 6.46 31.97 -6.20
C GLY A 91 7.25 33.07 -5.52
N ASN A 92 8.32 32.65 -4.86
CA ASN A 92 9.40 33.49 -4.36
C ASN A 92 10.75 32.79 -4.66
N SER A 93 11.85 33.32 -4.13
CA SER A 93 13.19 32.77 -4.43
C SER A 93 13.38 31.32 -3.98
N SER A 94 12.67 30.90 -2.93
CA SER A 94 12.82 29.58 -2.30
C SER A 94 11.80 28.54 -2.76
N ARG A 95 10.63 28.97 -3.23
CA ARG A 95 9.54 28.07 -3.60
C ARG A 95 8.68 28.65 -4.72
N VAL A 96 8.37 27.83 -5.71
CA VAL A 96 7.38 28.10 -6.76
C VAL A 96 6.30 27.04 -6.70
N GLU A 97 5.05 27.47 -6.69
CA GLU A 97 3.87 26.64 -6.54
C GLU A 97 2.91 26.85 -7.71
N VAL A 98 2.47 25.74 -8.31
CA VAL A 98 1.50 25.74 -9.41
C VAL A 98 0.31 24.88 -8.99
N SER A 99 -0.88 25.47 -8.95
CA SER A 99 -2.11 24.78 -8.58
C SER A 99 -3.19 24.92 -9.65
N THR A 100 -4.03 23.90 -9.82
CA THR A 100 -5.21 23.96 -10.71
C THR A 100 -6.50 23.86 -9.90
N ARG A 101 -7.53 24.58 -10.33
CA ARG A 101 -8.85 24.79 -9.69
C ARG A 101 -9.53 23.59 -8.98
N ALA A 102 -9.25 22.34 -9.36
CA ALA A 102 -9.83 21.21 -8.61
C ALA A 102 -8.99 20.98 -7.35
N GLY A 103 -9.53 21.45 -6.22
CA GLY A 103 -8.96 21.36 -4.89
C GLY A 103 -8.41 19.98 -4.58
N ASN A 104 -7.13 19.81 -4.83
CA ASN A 104 -6.35 18.74 -4.24
C ASN A 104 -5.82 19.33 -2.94
N ASN A 105 -6.32 18.88 -1.80
CA ASN A 105 -5.74 19.29 -0.53
C ASN A 105 -4.38 18.59 -0.37
N TRP A 106 -3.30 19.31 0.00
CA TRP A 106 -2.02 18.66 0.35
C TRP A 106 -2.14 17.72 1.55
N ALA A 107 -3.27 17.78 2.27
CA ALA A 107 -3.62 16.93 3.41
C ALA A 107 -3.69 15.43 3.10
N TYR A 108 -3.64 15.00 1.82
CA TYR A 108 -3.54 13.57 1.51
C TYR A 108 -2.07 13.12 1.48
N ARG A 109 -1.62 12.64 2.64
CA ARG A 109 -0.38 11.87 2.93
C ARG A 109 0.95 12.64 2.90
N PHE A 110 1.09 13.54 3.86
CA PHE A 110 2.37 13.76 4.56
C PHE A 110 2.07 13.85 6.07
N ASP A 111 1.43 12.82 6.61
CA ASP A 111 1.61 12.45 8.01
C ASP A 111 2.26 11.08 8.00
N GLY A 112 3.51 11.05 8.46
CA GLY A 112 4.18 9.81 8.77
C GLY A 112 3.52 9.25 10.02
N ASP A 113 2.79 8.15 9.83
CA ASP A 113 2.72 7.03 10.77
C ASP A 113 2.23 5.81 9.99
N PHE A 114 3.20 5.13 9.38
CA PHE A 114 3.08 3.71 9.12
C PHE A 114 3.72 3.02 10.31
N ASP A 115 2.90 2.65 11.29
CA ASP A 115 3.28 1.73 12.36
C ASP A 115 2.76 0.33 12.01
N PRO A 116 3.62 -0.58 11.55
CA PRO A 116 3.29 -1.99 11.41
C PRO A 116 3.92 -2.81 12.56
N GLY A 117 4.03 -2.28 13.77
CA GLY A 117 4.78 -2.93 14.83
C GLY A 117 4.50 -2.42 16.24
N ASP A 118 3.33 -2.76 16.80
CA ASP A 118 3.22 -2.96 18.25
C ASP A 118 2.13 -3.98 18.64
N PHE A 119 2.48 -5.27 18.55
CA PHE A 119 1.86 -6.32 19.35
C PHE A 119 2.96 -6.96 20.18
N ASN A 120 3.14 -6.47 21.40
CA ASN A 120 3.99 -7.12 22.39
C ASN A 120 3.12 -7.54 23.60
N PHE A 121 2.44 -8.67 23.46
CA PHE A 121 1.77 -9.34 24.58
C PHE A 121 2.77 -10.30 25.22
N VAL A 122 3.43 -9.86 26.29
CA VAL A 122 4.26 -10.72 27.13
C VAL A 122 3.38 -11.33 28.20
N MET A 123 3.01 -12.61 28.03
CA MET A 123 2.35 -13.38 29.07
C MET A 123 3.42 -14.00 29.99
N PRO A 124 3.42 -13.73 31.30
CA PRO A 124 4.31 -14.40 32.25
C PRO A 124 3.95 -15.88 32.40
N GLU A 125 4.97 -16.75 32.43
CA GLU A 125 4.80 -18.19 32.70
C GLU A 125 4.26 -18.41 34.13
N ILE A 126 3.16 -19.16 34.23
CA ILE A 126 2.61 -19.61 35.52
C ILE A 126 3.22 -20.99 35.83
N PRO A 127 3.71 -21.25 37.05
CA PRO A 127 4.24 -22.56 37.43
C PRO A 127 3.15 -23.64 37.43
N ASP A 128 3.53 -24.83 36.97
CA ASP A 128 2.70 -26.02 36.79
C ASP A 128 2.06 -26.47 38.12
N ILE A 129 0.72 -26.53 38.16
CA ILE A 129 -0.08 -26.95 39.32
C ILE A 129 -0.77 -28.30 39.06
N GLY A 130 -0.28 -29.08 38.09
CA GLY A 130 -0.79 -30.40 37.72
C GLY A 130 -1.17 -31.37 38.85
N PRO A 131 -0.51 -31.42 40.04
CA PRO A 131 -0.77 -32.50 40.99
C PRO A 131 -2.08 -32.43 41.80
N ILE A 132 -2.88 -31.35 41.70
CA ILE A 132 -4.11 -31.20 42.52
C ILE A 132 -5.38 -31.64 41.76
N LEU A 133 -5.34 -31.71 40.43
CA LEU A 133 -6.51 -32.04 39.60
C LEU A 133 -6.67 -33.55 39.32
N GLU A 134 -5.67 -34.37 39.63
CA GLU A 134 -5.70 -35.83 39.34
C GLU A 134 -6.62 -36.65 40.26
N SER A 135 -7.19 -36.09 41.33
CA SER A 135 -8.05 -36.85 42.26
C SER A 135 -9.55 -36.67 42.05
N VAL A 136 -10.01 -36.09 40.94
CA VAL A 136 -11.42 -35.98 40.59
C VAL A 136 -11.64 -36.55 39.20
N GLU A 137 -12.16 -37.77 39.11
CA GLU A 137 -12.64 -38.33 37.84
C GLU A 137 -13.89 -37.56 37.41
N ILE A 138 -13.71 -36.63 36.46
CA ILE A 138 -14.81 -35.98 35.75
C ILE A 138 -14.95 -36.69 34.38
N PRO A 139 -16.14 -37.19 34.01
CA PRO A 139 -16.37 -37.74 32.68
C PRO A 139 -16.06 -36.70 31.59
N ASP A 140 -15.40 -37.13 30.52
CA ASP A 140 -14.95 -36.28 29.42
C ASP A 140 -16.13 -35.63 28.67
N ILE A 141 -16.24 -34.29 28.77
CA ILE A 141 -17.26 -33.46 28.08
C ILE A 141 -16.60 -32.24 27.43
N GLY A 142 -15.54 -32.48 26.64
CA GLY A 142 -15.04 -31.47 25.70
C GLY A 142 -16.12 -30.99 24.70
N PRO A 143 -15.72 -30.31 23.65
CA PRO A 143 -15.94 -28.89 23.27
C PRO A 143 -17.34 -28.23 23.43
N ILE A 144 -18.26 -28.76 24.23
CA ILE A 144 -19.65 -28.24 24.34
C ILE A 144 -19.78 -27.06 25.34
N LEU A 145 -18.76 -26.81 26.17
CA LEU A 145 -18.89 -25.88 27.31
C LEU A 145 -18.81 -24.38 26.98
N GLU A 146 -18.23 -23.99 25.84
CA GLU A 146 -17.82 -22.59 25.60
C GLU A 146 -18.99 -21.59 25.41
N ASN A 147 -20.19 -22.09 25.10
CA ASN A 147 -21.42 -21.27 25.02
C ASN A 147 -22.52 -21.75 25.97
N MET A 148 -22.15 -22.55 26.98
CA MET A 148 -23.08 -23.03 27.98
C MET A 148 -23.17 -22.00 29.11
N GLU A 149 -24.20 -21.13 29.09
CA GLU A 149 -24.58 -20.37 30.28
C GLU A 149 -25.20 -21.34 31.31
N LEU A 150 -24.32 -22.05 32.02
CA LEU A 150 -24.71 -22.79 33.19
C LEU A 150 -25.28 -21.82 34.24
N PRO A 151 -26.31 -22.22 35.00
CA PRO A 151 -26.70 -21.43 36.16
C PRO A 151 -25.48 -21.19 37.05
N PRO A 152 -25.34 -20.01 37.69
CA PRO A 152 -24.18 -19.72 38.53
C PRO A 152 -24.08 -20.76 39.65
N MET A 153 -22.88 -21.34 39.81
CA MET A 153 -22.62 -22.32 40.87
C MET A 153 -22.88 -21.68 42.24
N PRO A 154 -23.44 -22.42 43.22
CA PRO A 154 -23.58 -21.90 44.58
C PRO A 154 -22.21 -21.49 45.15
N PRO A 155 -22.10 -20.32 45.80
CA PRO A 155 -20.83 -19.77 46.25
C PRO A 155 -20.16 -20.70 47.25
N VAL A 156 -18.92 -21.11 46.94
CA VAL A 156 -18.13 -21.98 47.82
C VAL A 156 -17.79 -21.20 49.10
N PRO A 157 -17.96 -21.77 50.30
CA PRO A 157 -17.60 -21.11 51.55
C PRO A 157 -16.08 -21.12 51.75
N PHE A 158 -15.37 -20.27 51.01
CA PHE A 158 -13.92 -20.14 51.12
C PHE A 158 -13.51 -19.55 52.48
N GLN A 159 -12.43 -20.08 53.05
CA GLN A 159 -11.76 -19.52 54.22
C GLN A 159 -10.33 -19.16 53.85
N ASN A 160 -9.92 -17.93 54.17
CA ASN A 160 -8.58 -17.45 53.87
C ASN A 160 -7.52 -18.32 54.56
N PHE A 161 -6.53 -18.75 53.78
CA PHE A 161 -5.42 -19.57 54.25
C PHE A 161 -4.33 -18.65 54.83
N ASP A 162 -3.92 -18.91 56.07
CA ASP A 162 -2.89 -18.15 56.77
C ASP A 162 -1.53 -18.83 56.59
N TYR A 163 -0.75 -18.30 55.65
CA TYR A 163 0.53 -18.86 55.26
C TYR A 163 1.59 -18.76 56.37
N GLU A 164 1.57 -17.70 57.19
CA GLU A 164 2.55 -17.53 58.27
C GLU A 164 2.29 -18.52 59.43
N ALA A 165 1.01 -18.78 59.72
CA ALA A 165 0.61 -19.78 60.71
C ALA A 165 0.94 -21.22 60.24
N TYR A 166 0.79 -21.49 58.93
CA TYR A 166 1.17 -22.78 58.35
C TYR A 166 2.69 -23.01 58.38
N GLU A 167 3.51 -22.00 58.08
CA GLU A 167 4.97 -22.15 58.09
C GLU A 167 5.50 -22.47 59.50
N LYS A 168 4.87 -21.94 60.56
CA LYS A 168 5.28 -22.17 61.95
C LYS A 168 4.75 -23.46 62.56
N GLU A 169 3.54 -23.87 62.20
CA GLU A 169 2.85 -25.00 62.86
C GLU A 169 2.60 -26.21 61.96
N GLY A 170 2.88 -26.08 60.66
CA GLY A 170 2.83 -27.13 59.65
C GLY A 170 1.56 -27.97 59.71
N GLU A 171 1.73 -29.26 60.02
CA GLU A 171 0.64 -30.24 60.05
C GLU A 171 -0.45 -29.93 61.08
N ALA A 172 -0.10 -29.29 62.20
CA ALA A 172 -1.08 -28.94 63.23
C ALA A 172 -2.06 -27.86 62.76
N TYR A 173 -1.57 -26.87 62.02
CA TYR A 173 -2.41 -25.84 61.38
C TYR A 173 -3.31 -26.45 60.31
N MET A 174 -2.76 -27.32 59.46
CA MET A 174 -3.53 -28.01 58.42
C MET A 174 -4.67 -28.83 58.98
N LYS A 175 -4.45 -29.52 60.10
CA LYS A 175 -5.49 -30.33 60.74
C LYS A 175 -6.63 -29.46 61.28
N ARG A 176 -6.34 -28.27 61.82
CA ARG A 176 -7.35 -27.31 62.28
C ARG A 176 -8.09 -26.64 61.13
N TRP A 177 -7.36 -26.17 60.12
CA TRP A 177 -7.93 -25.56 58.92
C TRP A 177 -8.87 -26.53 58.19
N LYS A 178 -8.48 -27.80 58.02
CA LYS A 178 -9.33 -28.85 57.46
C LYS A 178 -10.60 -29.07 58.30
N THR A 179 -10.47 -29.10 59.62
CA THR A 179 -11.62 -29.29 60.53
C THR A 179 -12.59 -28.11 60.48
N GLU A 180 -12.12 -26.89 60.25
CA GLU A 180 -12.97 -25.70 60.08
C GLU A 180 -13.61 -25.63 58.69
N PHE A 181 -12.89 -26.02 57.66
CA PHE A 181 -13.41 -26.14 56.29
C PHE A 181 -14.54 -27.18 56.21
N ASP A 182 -14.33 -28.37 56.78
CA ASP A 182 -15.33 -29.45 56.82
C ASP A 182 -16.61 -29.04 57.58
N LYS A 183 -16.50 -28.14 58.57
CA LYS A 183 -17.67 -27.62 59.29
C LYS A 183 -18.51 -26.63 58.46
N LYS A 184 -17.89 -25.91 57.53
CA LYS A 184 -18.57 -24.94 56.64
C LYS A 184 -19.12 -25.60 55.37
N PHE A 185 -18.64 -26.80 55.04
CA PHE A 185 -19.14 -27.64 53.96
C PHE A 185 -20.28 -28.55 54.47
N ASP A 186 -21.31 -27.91 55.03
CA ASP A 186 -22.41 -28.60 55.71
C ASP A 186 -23.42 -29.27 54.75
N LYS A 187 -24.39 -30.00 55.32
CA LYS A 187 -25.48 -30.65 54.57
C LYS A 187 -26.30 -29.66 53.74
N GLU A 188 -26.35 -28.39 54.14
CA GLU A 188 -27.13 -27.35 53.46
C GLU A 188 -26.46 -26.92 52.15
N TYR A 189 -25.12 -26.83 52.13
CA TYR A 189 -24.36 -26.62 50.89
C TYR A 189 -24.47 -27.82 49.93
N GLN A 190 -24.41 -29.04 50.45
CA GLN A 190 -24.61 -30.26 49.65
C GLN A 190 -25.98 -30.28 48.95
N GLN A 191 -27.04 -29.88 49.65
CA GLN A 191 -28.38 -29.76 49.07
C GLN A 191 -28.46 -28.69 47.97
N ARG A 192 -27.84 -27.52 48.18
CA ARG A 192 -27.77 -26.48 47.14
C ARG A 192 -27.03 -26.94 45.88
N LEU A 193 -25.99 -27.75 46.05
CA LEU A 193 -25.23 -28.32 44.93
C LEU A 193 -26.04 -29.37 44.16
N GLU A 194 -26.79 -30.22 44.86
CA GLU A 194 -27.70 -31.20 44.24
C GLU A 194 -28.87 -30.52 43.49
N GLU A 195 -29.43 -29.43 44.01
CA GLU A 195 -30.45 -28.66 43.29
C GLU A 195 -29.88 -27.97 42.04
N TRP A 196 -28.66 -27.44 42.16
CA TRP A 196 -27.96 -26.84 41.03
C TRP A 196 -27.64 -27.87 39.95
N SER A 197 -27.18 -29.07 40.31
CA SER A 197 -26.84 -30.13 39.35
C SER A 197 -28.07 -30.58 38.54
N LYS A 198 -29.23 -30.73 39.17
CA LYS A 198 -30.50 -31.03 38.48
C LYS A 198 -30.90 -29.95 37.47
N ARG A 199 -30.78 -28.66 37.83
CA ARG A 199 -31.10 -27.54 36.92
C ARG A 199 -30.10 -27.44 35.75
N ALA A 200 -28.82 -27.71 36.02
CA ALA A 200 -27.80 -27.75 34.98
C ALA A 200 -28.08 -28.89 33.97
N GLU A 201 -28.52 -30.05 34.45
CA GLU A 201 -28.82 -31.22 33.60
C GLU A 201 -30.04 -30.98 32.69
N GLU A 202 -31.09 -30.32 33.18
CA GLU A 202 -32.26 -29.94 32.37
C GLU A 202 -31.92 -28.91 31.29
N ARG A 203 -31.18 -27.85 31.64
CA ARG A 203 -30.67 -26.85 30.69
C ARG A 203 -29.80 -27.46 29.60
N ALA A 204 -28.96 -28.44 29.96
CA ALA A 204 -28.11 -29.14 29.01
C ALA A 204 -28.92 -29.95 27.99
N LYS A 205 -30.02 -30.59 28.40
CA LYS A 205 -30.93 -31.34 27.51
C LYS A 205 -31.67 -30.42 26.55
N GLU A 206 -32.19 -29.29 27.02
CA GLU A 206 -32.87 -28.29 26.19
C GLU A 206 -31.94 -27.68 25.12
N MET A 207 -30.72 -27.33 25.53
CA MET A 207 -29.72 -26.77 24.63
C MET A 207 -29.25 -27.76 23.57
N LYS A 208 -29.13 -29.04 23.92
CA LYS A 208 -28.78 -30.09 22.94
C LYS A 208 -29.81 -30.18 21.83
N LEU A 209 -31.10 -30.18 22.18
CA LEU A 209 -32.20 -30.18 21.21
C LEU A 209 -32.16 -28.95 20.29
N ARG A 210 -31.96 -27.76 20.88
CA ARG A 210 -31.88 -26.50 20.14
C ARG A 210 -30.65 -26.42 19.22
N MET A 211 -29.54 -27.04 19.61
CA MET A 211 -28.33 -27.11 18.81
C MET A 211 -28.50 -28.04 17.60
N GLU A 212 -29.16 -29.19 17.78
CA GLU A 212 -29.50 -30.10 16.69
C GLU A 212 -30.41 -29.40 15.65
N GLU A 213 -31.46 -28.71 16.09
CA GLU A 213 -32.33 -27.93 15.19
C GLU A 213 -31.57 -26.80 14.46
N GLN A 214 -30.66 -26.10 15.16
CA GLN A 214 -29.82 -25.08 14.53
C GLN A 214 -28.80 -25.65 13.55
N GLN A 215 -28.25 -26.83 13.81
CA GLN A 215 -27.33 -27.51 12.90
C GLN A 215 -28.06 -27.89 11.61
N GLU A 216 -29.24 -28.49 11.70
CA GLU A 216 -30.04 -28.84 10.52
C GLU A 216 -30.43 -27.59 9.70
N ALA A 217 -30.87 -26.51 10.36
CA ALA A 217 -31.19 -25.26 9.68
C ALA A 217 -29.96 -24.60 9.02
N ARG A 218 -28.77 -24.73 9.64
CA ARG A 218 -27.50 -24.24 9.06
C ARG A 218 -27.10 -25.07 7.86
N GLU A 219 -27.20 -26.40 7.91
CA GLU A 219 -26.88 -27.27 6.78
C GLU A 219 -27.79 -26.98 5.58
N LEU A 220 -29.09 -26.78 5.82
CA LEU A 220 -30.03 -26.44 4.75
C LEU A 220 -29.67 -25.09 4.11
N ARG A 221 -29.38 -24.07 4.93
CA ARG A 221 -28.99 -22.73 4.49
C ARG A 221 -27.63 -22.72 3.79
N MET A 222 -26.70 -23.60 4.18
CA MET A 222 -25.42 -23.78 3.51
C MET A 222 -25.60 -24.42 2.13
N LYS A 223 -26.45 -25.45 2.00
CA LYS A 223 -26.78 -26.06 0.70
C LYS A 223 -27.47 -25.08 -0.25
N GLU A 224 -28.38 -24.24 0.24
CA GLU A 224 -28.99 -23.16 -0.55
C GLU A 224 -27.98 -22.11 -0.99
N ARG A 225 -27.08 -21.71 -0.07
CA ARG A 225 -26.02 -20.74 -0.35
C ARG A 225 -24.99 -21.29 -1.34
N GLU A 226 -24.68 -22.57 -1.28
CA GLU A 226 -23.76 -23.24 -2.21
C GLU A 226 -24.36 -23.26 -3.63
N LYS A 227 -25.64 -23.61 -3.79
CA LYS A 227 -26.35 -23.50 -5.08
C LYS A 227 -26.37 -22.08 -5.62
N LEU A 228 -26.66 -21.09 -4.77
CA LEU A 228 -26.65 -19.68 -5.16
C LEU A 228 -25.24 -19.20 -5.57
N MET A 229 -24.21 -19.68 -4.88
CA MET A 229 -22.81 -19.36 -5.20
C MET A 229 -22.38 -20.03 -6.50
N GLU A 230 -22.83 -21.25 -6.78
CA GLU A 230 -22.57 -21.94 -8.04
C GLU A 230 -23.27 -21.26 -9.23
N GLU A 231 -24.54 -20.85 -9.08
CA GLU A 231 -25.25 -20.04 -10.08
C GLU A 231 -24.57 -18.68 -10.30
N ARG A 232 -24.15 -18.01 -9.22
CA ARG A 232 -23.37 -16.75 -9.32
C ARG A 232 -22.00 -16.96 -9.94
N ALA A 233 -21.35 -18.10 -9.71
CA ALA A 233 -20.08 -18.44 -10.33
C ALA A 233 -20.25 -18.65 -11.84
N LYS A 234 -21.29 -19.38 -12.27
CA LYS A 234 -21.64 -19.53 -13.69
C LYS A 234 -21.97 -18.18 -14.35
N GLN A 235 -22.80 -17.36 -13.71
CA GLN A 235 -23.08 -15.99 -14.19
C GLN A 235 -21.83 -15.10 -14.22
N ARG A 236 -20.91 -15.25 -13.26
CA ARG A 236 -19.64 -14.52 -13.26
C ARG A 236 -18.68 -15.00 -14.33
N GLU A 237 -18.64 -16.29 -14.62
CA GLU A 237 -17.82 -16.88 -15.68
C GLU A 237 -18.35 -16.47 -17.06
N GLU A 238 -19.66 -16.51 -17.28
CA GLU A 238 -20.30 -15.99 -18.49
C GLU A 238 -20.10 -14.48 -18.62
N ALA A 239 -20.29 -13.71 -17.54
CA ALA A 239 -20.00 -12.28 -17.53
C ALA A 239 -18.50 -11.99 -17.73
N GLN A 240 -17.60 -12.85 -17.26
CA GLN A 240 -16.16 -12.73 -17.51
C GLN A 240 -15.85 -13.00 -18.97
N LYS A 241 -16.39 -14.06 -19.59
CA LYS A 241 -16.22 -14.35 -21.02
C LYS A 241 -16.75 -13.20 -21.88
N VAL A 242 -17.96 -12.72 -21.61
CA VAL A 242 -18.54 -11.55 -22.30
C VAL A 242 -17.70 -10.29 -22.08
N ARG A 243 -17.14 -10.10 -20.88
CA ARG A 243 -16.32 -8.93 -20.54
C ARG A 243 -14.90 -9.04 -21.09
N GLU A 244 -14.38 -10.24 -21.28
CA GLU A 244 -13.08 -10.55 -21.88
C GLU A 244 -13.17 -10.42 -23.40
N GLU A 245 -14.25 -10.90 -24.02
CA GLU A 245 -14.59 -10.65 -25.43
C GLU A 245 -14.84 -9.15 -25.67
N ALA A 246 -15.60 -8.47 -24.80
CA ALA A 246 -15.79 -7.03 -24.90
C ALA A 246 -14.47 -6.26 -24.65
N ARG A 247 -13.57 -6.76 -23.80
CA ARG A 247 -12.24 -6.19 -23.59
C ARG A 247 -11.32 -6.44 -24.78
N ALA A 248 -11.37 -7.59 -25.41
CA ALA A 248 -10.62 -7.91 -26.62
C ALA A 248 -11.11 -7.04 -27.78
N GLN A 249 -12.42 -6.94 -28.00
CA GLN A 249 -13.02 -6.04 -29.00
C GLN A 249 -12.73 -4.57 -28.69
N LEU A 250 -12.75 -4.17 -27.42
CA LEU A 250 -12.39 -2.80 -27.01
C LEU A 250 -10.89 -2.56 -27.12
N ALA A 251 -10.03 -3.55 -26.90
CA ALA A 251 -8.58 -3.46 -27.06
C ALA A 251 -8.20 -3.37 -28.54
N GLU A 252 -8.83 -4.18 -29.39
CA GLU A 252 -8.67 -4.14 -30.85
C GLU A 252 -9.23 -2.84 -31.43
N ALA A 253 -10.41 -2.39 -30.97
CA ALA A 253 -10.94 -1.07 -31.31
C ALA A 253 -10.05 0.05 -30.76
N ARG A 254 -9.47 -0.09 -29.57
CA ARG A 254 -8.50 0.87 -29.00
C ARG A 254 -7.16 0.85 -29.73
N GLU A 255 -6.74 -0.27 -30.29
CA GLU A 255 -5.52 -0.39 -31.07
C GLU A 255 -5.71 0.23 -32.45
N GLN A 256 -6.87 -0.02 -33.10
CA GLN A 256 -7.27 0.67 -34.33
C GLN A 256 -7.46 2.18 -34.11
N VAL A 257 -7.99 2.58 -32.94
CA VAL A 257 -8.09 3.99 -32.54
C VAL A 257 -6.73 4.57 -32.16
N ARG A 258 -5.81 3.84 -31.50
CA ARG A 258 -4.43 4.28 -31.19
C ARG A 258 -3.58 4.41 -32.45
N ALA A 259 -3.71 3.51 -33.42
CA ALA A 259 -3.07 3.60 -34.72
C ALA A 259 -3.61 4.78 -35.55
N ALA A 260 -4.84 5.24 -35.28
CA ALA A 260 -5.46 6.42 -35.88
C ALA A 260 -5.33 7.71 -35.04
N GLN A 261 -4.97 7.65 -33.75
CA GLN A 261 -4.92 8.76 -32.80
C GLN A 261 -3.56 8.89 -32.12
N ASP A 262 -2.59 9.41 -32.84
CA ASP A 262 -1.43 10.08 -32.24
C ASP A 262 -1.79 11.51 -31.78
N ARG A 263 -2.91 11.69 -31.06
CA ARG A 263 -3.40 13.00 -30.59
C ARG A 263 -4.14 12.94 -29.23
N SER A 264 -3.43 13.41 -28.20
CA SER A 264 -3.92 14.03 -26.94
C SER A 264 -4.99 13.29 -26.10
N ARG A 265 -4.64 12.98 -24.83
CA ARG A 265 -5.56 12.49 -23.80
C ARG A 265 -6.72 13.48 -23.56
N VAL A 266 -7.95 12.98 -23.72
CA VAL A 266 -9.23 13.73 -23.57
C VAL A 266 -9.76 13.50 -22.16
N PHE A 267 -9.92 14.57 -21.37
CA PHE A 267 -10.61 14.54 -20.07
C PHE A 267 -11.99 15.17 -20.20
N PHE A 268 -13.04 14.41 -19.87
CA PHE A 268 -14.42 14.89 -19.83
C PHE A 268 -14.72 15.43 -18.43
N MET A 269 -14.91 16.73 -18.29
CA MET A 269 -15.52 17.32 -17.09
C MET A 269 -16.93 17.77 -17.44
N GLN A 270 -17.91 17.33 -16.64
CA GLN A 270 -19.27 17.83 -16.69
C GLN A 270 -19.34 19.11 -15.85
N GLY A 271 -19.64 20.25 -16.48
CA GLY A 271 -19.93 21.48 -15.76
C GLY A 271 -21.23 21.37 -14.96
N GLU A 272 -21.32 22.11 -13.85
CA GLU A 272 -22.49 22.18 -12.95
C GLU A 272 -23.77 22.72 -13.60
N SER A 273 -23.70 23.23 -14.83
CA SER A 273 -24.85 23.59 -15.64
C SER A 273 -24.95 22.62 -16.82
N GLY A 274 -26.06 21.89 -16.89
CA GLY A 274 -26.29 20.81 -17.83
C GLY A 274 -26.09 21.19 -19.30
N ASN A 275 -25.73 20.16 -20.08
CA ASN A 275 -25.71 20.09 -21.55
C ASN A 275 -24.54 20.66 -22.36
N GLY A 276 -23.43 21.10 -21.74
CA GLY A 276 -22.18 21.36 -22.46
C GLY A 276 -21.21 20.16 -22.43
N LYS A 277 -21.12 19.36 -23.51
CA LYS A 277 -20.03 18.37 -23.70
C LYS A 277 -18.81 19.06 -24.33
N TYR A 278 -18.07 19.85 -23.55
CA TYR A 278 -16.78 20.38 -23.99
C TYR A 278 -15.63 19.70 -23.24
N THR A 279 -14.51 19.55 -23.94
CA THR A 279 -13.30 18.91 -23.40
C THR A 279 -12.38 19.97 -22.86
N ILE A 280 -11.83 19.72 -21.66
CA ILE A 280 -10.85 20.62 -21.04
C ILE A 280 -9.48 19.94 -21.15
N LYS A 281 -8.58 20.57 -21.91
CA LYS A 281 -7.16 20.18 -21.98
C LYS A 281 -6.34 21.18 -21.19
N LYS A 282 -5.55 20.70 -20.22
CA LYS A 282 -4.61 21.53 -19.46
C LYS A 282 -3.20 21.02 -19.72
N THR A 283 -2.31 21.89 -20.11
CA THR A 283 -0.89 21.59 -20.32
C THR A 283 -0.07 22.58 -19.50
N ILE A 284 0.86 22.08 -18.69
CA ILE A 284 1.72 22.89 -17.83
C ILE A 284 3.17 22.55 -18.19
N ARG A 285 3.90 23.54 -18.68
CA ARG A 285 5.32 23.46 -19.00
C ARG A 285 6.10 24.24 -17.96
N ILE A 286 7.12 23.63 -17.38
CA ILE A 286 7.93 24.25 -16.34
C ILE A 286 9.40 24.12 -16.72
N LYS A 287 10.07 25.27 -16.83
CA LYS A 287 11.53 25.36 -16.98
C LYS A 287 12.14 25.73 -15.65
N MET A 288 13.14 24.99 -15.20
CA MET A 288 13.72 25.18 -13.87
C MET A 288 15.24 24.93 -13.83
N PRO A 289 15.97 25.41 -12.81
CA PRO A 289 17.37 25.07 -12.62
C PRO A 289 17.55 23.56 -12.39
N LYS A 290 18.70 23.00 -12.78
CA LYS A 290 19.01 21.56 -12.58
C LYS A 290 18.99 21.10 -11.12
N GLY A 291 19.26 22.00 -10.17
CA GLY A 291 19.28 21.72 -8.72
C GLY A 291 17.91 21.81 -8.04
N ALA A 292 16.85 22.17 -8.77
CA ALA A 292 15.53 22.35 -8.20
C ALA A 292 14.97 21.04 -7.64
N ARG A 293 14.32 21.13 -6.48
CA ARG A 293 13.62 20.01 -5.84
C ARG A 293 12.18 19.96 -6.33
N LEU A 294 11.69 18.79 -6.67
CA LEU A 294 10.35 18.59 -7.18
C LEU A 294 9.43 17.98 -6.12
N LYS A 295 8.29 18.65 -5.86
CA LYS A 295 7.20 18.11 -5.05
C LYS A 295 5.91 18.06 -5.87
N LEU A 296 5.50 16.87 -6.28
CA LEU A 296 4.38 16.68 -7.20
C LEU A 296 3.20 16.01 -6.51
N ASN A 297 2.02 16.59 -6.64
CA ASN A 297 0.74 15.96 -6.34
C ASN A 297 -0.13 16.03 -7.60
N VAL A 298 -0.22 14.91 -8.32
CA VAL A 298 -0.87 14.86 -9.63
C VAL A 298 -1.95 13.80 -9.62
N ARG A 299 -3.16 14.24 -10.00
CA ARG A 299 -4.33 13.36 -10.12
C ARG A 299 -4.86 13.40 -11.55
N HIS A 300 -4.99 12.26 -12.21
CA HIS A 300 -5.44 12.17 -13.61
C HIS A 300 -4.59 13.03 -14.55
N GLY A 301 -3.52 12.50 -15.10
CA GLY A 301 -2.62 13.30 -15.95
C GLY A 301 -1.40 12.55 -16.43
N GLU A 302 -0.52 13.24 -17.13
CA GLU A 302 0.79 12.73 -17.52
C GLU A 302 1.88 13.64 -16.99
N VAL A 303 2.92 13.06 -16.42
CA VAL A 303 4.10 13.78 -15.92
C VAL A 303 5.32 13.33 -16.71
N LYS A 304 5.92 14.27 -17.43
CA LYS A 304 7.21 14.08 -18.11
C LYS A 304 8.27 14.87 -17.37
N LEU A 305 9.19 14.16 -16.72
CA LEU A 305 10.28 14.78 -15.98
C LEU A 305 11.41 15.21 -16.91
N ALA A 306 12.12 16.26 -16.49
CA ALA A 306 13.33 16.72 -17.14
C ALA A 306 14.46 15.69 -17.01
N GLU A 307 15.48 15.83 -17.85
CA GLU A 307 16.71 15.06 -17.72
C GLU A 307 17.36 15.34 -16.35
N ASN A 308 17.65 14.25 -15.62
CA ASN A 308 18.33 14.25 -14.32
C ASN A 308 17.55 14.94 -13.17
N SER A 309 16.36 14.41 -12.85
CA SER A 309 15.58 14.88 -11.70
C SER A 309 16.15 14.32 -10.39
N MET A 310 16.57 15.21 -9.48
CA MET A 310 17.11 14.84 -8.17
C MET A 310 16.08 15.00 -7.04
N ASN A 311 16.08 14.06 -6.09
CA ASN A 311 15.27 14.09 -4.86
C ASN A 311 13.78 14.37 -5.13
N LEU A 312 13.21 13.63 -6.09
CA LEU A 312 11.81 13.76 -6.48
C LEU A 312 10.89 13.27 -5.36
N ARG A 313 9.92 14.09 -4.96
CA ARG A 313 8.79 13.65 -4.15
C ARG A 313 7.52 13.72 -4.99
N ALA A 314 6.93 12.58 -5.33
CA ALA A 314 5.76 12.54 -6.18
C ALA A 314 4.66 11.64 -5.61
N THR A 315 3.44 12.18 -5.58
CA THR A 315 2.20 11.43 -5.32
C THR A 315 1.37 11.45 -6.60
N LEU A 316 1.17 10.28 -7.19
CA LEU A 316 0.54 10.09 -8.49
C LEU A 316 -0.71 9.22 -8.33
N ASN A 317 -1.87 9.77 -8.66
CA ASN A 317 -3.14 9.05 -8.60
C ASN A 317 -3.77 9.05 -9.99
N TYR A 318 -3.88 7.88 -10.62
CA TYR A 318 -4.32 7.76 -12.01
C TYR A 318 -3.50 8.64 -12.98
N ALA A 319 -2.20 8.82 -12.70
CA ALA A 319 -1.33 9.72 -13.44
C ALA A 319 -0.07 8.98 -13.89
N SER A 320 0.27 9.05 -15.18
CA SER A 320 1.44 8.34 -15.69
C SER A 320 2.72 9.14 -15.51
N LEU A 321 3.81 8.49 -15.07
CA LEU A 321 5.13 9.08 -14.95
C LEU A 321 6.07 8.59 -16.06
N ARG A 322 6.71 9.52 -16.75
CA ARG A 322 7.80 9.24 -17.69
C ARG A 322 9.04 10.01 -17.27
N ALA A 323 10.15 9.31 -17.08
CA ALA A 323 11.42 9.93 -16.70
C ALA A 323 12.61 9.27 -17.41
N SER A 324 13.57 10.09 -17.82
CA SER A 324 14.86 9.59 -18.33
C SER A 324 15.74 9.12 -17.17
N THR A 325 15.94 9.97 -16.16
CA THR A 325 16.79 9.65 -15.01
C THR A 325 16.17 10.20 -13.74
N ILE A 326 16.10 9.34 -12.71
CA ILE A 326 15.70 9.70 -11.34
C ILE A 326 16.86 9.36 -10.40
N ASP A 327 17.28 10.34 -9.62
CA ASP A 327 18.38 10.20 -8.67
C ASP A 327 18.08 10.92 -7.34
N GLY A 328 18.91 10.68 -6.33
CA GLY A 328 18.81 11.30 -5.01
C GLY A 328 18.26 10.36 -3.95
N ASP A 329 18.93 10.32 -2.80
CA ASP A 329 18.55 9.43 -1.69
C ASP A 329 17.23 9.83 -1.03
N GLN A 330 16.74 11.07 -1.25
CA GLN A 330 15.45 11.54 -0.74
C GLN A 330 14.30 11.36 -1.75
N THR A 331 14.53 10.63 -2.83
CA THR A 331 13.49 10.33 -3.83
C THR A 331 12.43 9.39 -3.24
N LEU A 332 11.18 9.81 -3.31
CA LEU A 332 9.99 9.06 -2.91
C LEU A 332 8.89 9.24 -3.97
N VAL A 333 8.49 8.14 -4.59
CA VAL A 333 7.39 8.13 -5.56
C VAL A 333 6.30 7.20 -5.06
N ASP A 334 5.13 7.76 -4.76
CA ASP A 334 3.92 7.02 -4.42
C ASP A 334 2.96 7.06 -5.62
N ALA A 335 2.65 5.90 -6.18
CA ALA A 335 1.87 5.77 -7.40
C ALA A 335 0.70 4.81 -7.20
N ARG A 336 -0.50 5.25 -7.56
CA ARG A 336 -1.73 4.47 -7.46
C ARG A 336 -2.48 4.46 -8.76
N TYR A 337 -2.78 3.27 -9.29
CA TYR A 337 -3.40 3.12 -10.61
C TYR A 337 -2.65 3.89 -11.71
N SER A 338 -1.32 3.95 -11.60
CA SER A 338 -0.48 4.94 -12.27
C SER A 338 0.65 4.24 -13.00
N PRO A 339 0.65 4.25 -14.35
CA PRO A 339 1.75 3.71 -15.14
C PRO A 339 3.06 4.47 -14.89
N ILE A 340 4.17 3.76 -14.79
CA ILE A 340 5.50 4.34 -14.58
C ILE A 340 6.45 3.79 -15.63
N ALA A 341 7.16 4.68 -16.31
CA ALA A 341 8.24 4.33 -17.22
C ALA A 341 9.49 5.16 -16.89
N VAL A 342 10.53 4.51 -16.37
CA VAL A 342 11.79 5.16 -16.02
C VAL A 342 12.96 4.45 -16.70
N LYS A 343 13.79 5.20 -17.45
CA LYS A 343 14.95 4.61 -18.13
C LYS A 343 16.10 4.30 -17.17
N SER A 344 16.42 5.22 -16.25
CA SER A 344 17.49 5.04 -15.27
C SER A 344 17.02 5.47 -13.88
N TRP A 345 16.90 4.51 -12.98
CA TRP A 345 16.60 4.72 -11.56
C TRP A 345 17.86 4.49 -10.75
N ASN A 346 18.50 5.57 -10.32
CA ASN A 346 19.75 5.47 -9.59
C ASN A 346 19.51 5.09 -8.13
N ARG A 347 18.65 5.85 -7.43
CA ARG A 347 18.46 5.79 -5.98
C ARG A 347 17.07 6.31 -5.62
N GLY A 348 16.41 5.67 -4.65
CA GLY A 348 15.14 6.14 -4.09
C GLY A 348 14.17 5.02 -3.73
N ARG A 349 13.01 5.44 -3.22
CA ARG A 349 11.88 4.57 -2.90
C ARG A 349 10.73 4.73 -3.91
N LEU A 350 10.15 3.61 -4.32
CA LEU A 350 8.99 3.53 -5.18
C LEU A 350 7.91 2.69 -4.51
N ASN A 351 6.73 3.28 -4.30
CA ASN A 351 5.54 2.57 -3.84
C ASN A 351 4.51 2.57 -4.97
N THR A 352 4.02 1.39 -5.33
CA THR A 352 3.03 1.22 -6.40
C THR A 352 1.87 0.38 -5.92
N ASP A 353 0.68 0.96 -5.91
CA ASP A 353 -0.56 0.25 -5.58
C ASP A 353 -1.44 0.15 -6.83
N PHE A 354 -1.91 -1.06 -7.15
CA PHE A 354 -2.87 -1.33 -8.23
C PHE A 354 -2.44 -0.80 -9.60
N SER A 355 -1.13 -0.83 -9.90
CA SER A 355 -0.57 -0.27 -11.13
C SER A 355 -0.14 -1.39 -12.08
N GLU A 356 -0.74 -1.45 -13.27
CA GLU A 356 -0.53 -2.52 -14.25
C GLU A 356 0.74 -2.34 -15.09
N ASP A 357 1.27 -1.13 -15.24
CA ASP A 357 2.39 -0.85 -16.15
C ASP A 357 3.52 -0.13 -15.42
N VAL A 358 4.32 -0.85 -14.62
CA VAL A 358 5.51 -0.29 -13.94
C VAL A 358 6.77 -0.85 -14.59
N ASN A 359 7.40 -0.06 -15.45
CA ASN A 359 8.57 -0.45 -16.24
C ASN A 359 9.80 0.38 -15.82
N LEU A 360 10.77 -0.29 -15.22
CA LEU A 360 12.07 0.26 -14.84
C LEU A 360 13.15 -0.39 -15.70
N TYR A 361 13.82 0.38 -16.56
CA TYR A 361 14.78 -0.19 -17.50
C TYR A 361 16.12 -0.50 -16.82
N GLU A 362 16.81 0.50 -16.28
CA GLU A 362 18.06 0.32 -15.54
C GLU A 362 17.91 0.81 -14.10
N VAL A 363 18.19 -0.05 -13.14
CA VAL A 363 18.03 0.22 -11.70
C VAL A 363 19.37 -0.01 -10.99
N ARG A 364 19.86 0.99 -10.25
CA ARG A 364 21.08 0.84 -9.42
C ARG A 364 20.73 0.47 -7.99
N ARG A 365 20.00 1.33 -7.27
CA ARG A 365 19.53 1.11 -5.89
C ARG A 365 18.04 1.44 -5.78
N LEU A 366 17.24 0.49 -5.33
CA LEU A 366 15.78 0.65 -5.25
C LEU A 366 15.21 0.02 -3.98
N ASP A 367 14.34 0.77 -3.31
CA ASP A 367 13.41 0.25 -2.31
C ASP A 367 12.00 0.27 -2.93
N LEU A 368 11.44 -0.90 -3.23
CA LEU A 368 10.18 -1.07 -3.94
C LEU A 368 9.14 -1.73 -3.04
N SER A 369 7.97 -1.10 -2.92
CA SER A 369 6.78 -1.71 -2.34
C SER A 369 5.68 -1.74 -3.39
N ALA A 370 5.34 -2.93 -3.87
CA ALA A 370 4.34 -3.15 -4.90
C ALA A 370 3.15 -3.94 -4.32
N THR A 371 1.96 -3.35 -4.36
CA THR A 371 0.71 -3.99 -3.94
C THR A 371 -0.21 -4.15 -5.14
N SER A 372 -0.63 -5.39 -5.46
CA SER A 372 -1.52 -5.67 -6.61
C SER A 372 -1.06 -5.01 -7.91
N SER A 373 0.25 -5.00 -8.16
CA SER A 373 0.88 -4.29 -9.27
C SER A 373 1.72 -5.23 -10.12
N GLN A 374 1.90 -4.88 -11.40
CA GLN A 374 2.79 -5.59 -12.31
C GLN A 374 4.04 -4.73 -12.54
N VAL A 375 5.18 -5.25 -12.09
CA VAL A 375 6.47 -4.55 -12.13
C VAL A 375 7.47 -5.31 -12.98
N THR A 376 8.07 -4.62 -13.94
CA THR A 376 9.19 -5.10 -14.72
C THR A 376 10.43 -4.26 -14.42
N ILE A 377 11.51 -4.94 -14.02
CA ILE A 377 12.85 -4.40 -13.91
C ILE A 377 13.71 -5.07 -14.99
N GLU A 378 14.10 -4.35 -16.03
CA GLU A 378 14.89 -4.97 -17.12
C GLU A 378 16.33 -5.26 -16.69
N ARG A 379 16.98 -4.34 -15.96
CA ARG A 379 18.37 -4.47 -15.50
C ARG A 379 18.54 -3.95 -14.07
N LEU A 380 18.99 -4.81 -13.16
CA LEU A 380 19.36 -4.46 -11.79
C LEU A 380 20.89 -4.49 -11.61
N LEU A 381 21.48 -3.39 -11.12
CA LEU A 381 22.93 -3.19 -11.16
C LEU A 381 23.66 -3.32 -9.82
N GLN A 382 23.07 -2.91 -8.69
CA GLN A 382 23.79 -2.90 -7.40
C GLN A 382 22.97 -3.43 -6.23
N GLN A 383 21.85 -2.80 -5.90
CA GLN A 383 21.06 -3.15 -4.72
C GLN A 383 19.56 -3.04 -4.96
N ALA A 384 18.78 -3.96 -4.38
CA ALA A 384 17.33 -3.83 -4.35
C ALA A 384 16.73 -4.43 -3.08
N SER A 385 15.77 -3.73 -2.50
CA SER A 385 14.86 -4.24 -1.48
C SER A 385 13.47 -4.17 -2.06
N ILE A 386 12.85 -5.32 -2.31
CA ILE A 386 11.57 -5.41 -3.01
C ILE A 386 10.58 -6.16 -2.14
N ARG A 387 9.42 -5.54 -1.91
CA ARG A 387 8.24 -6.19 -1.34
C ARG A 387 7.16 -6.21 -2.41
N ASN A 388 6.73 -7.40 -2.80
CA ASN A 388 5.63 -7.60 -3.71
C ASN A 388 4.51 -8.34 -2.97
N ASN A 389 3.35 -7.72 -2.87
CA ASN A 389 2.16 -8.30 -2.25
C ASN A 389 1.03 -8.28 -3.26
N LEU A 390 0.65 -9.44 -3.78
CA LEU A 390 -0.28 -9.61 -4.90
C LEU A 390 0.25 -8.96 -6.19
N GLY A 391 0.22 -9.70 -7.30
CA GLY A 391 0.70 -9.23 -8.61
C GLY A 391 1.94 -9.97 -9.10
N ALA A 392 2.62 -9.38 -10.09
CA ALA A 392 3.75 -10.01 -10.77
C ALA A 392 4.99 -9.11 -10.76
N LEU A 393 6.14 -9.70 -10.48
CA LEU A 393 7.45 -9.06 -10.53
C LEU A 393 8.35 -9.80 -11.51
N ARG A 394 8.84 -9.11 -12.53
CA ARG A 394 9.81 -9.64 -13.49
C ARG A 394 11.13 -8.88 -13.37
N ILE A 395 12.23 -9.62 -13.16
CA ILE A 395 13.59 -9.09 -13.18
C ILE A 395 14.35 -9.76 -14.33
N GLY A 396 14.68 -8.98 -15.36
CA GLY A 396 15.23 -9.48 -16.62
C GLY A 396 16.72 -9.78 -16.61
N TYR A 397 17.53 -8.96 -15.94
CA TYR A 397 18.98 -9.13 -15.85
C TYR A 397 19.51 -8.56 -14.53
N ILE A 398 20.43 -9.27 -13.90
CA ILE A 398 21.15 -8.83 -12.71
C ILE A 398 22.64 -8.74 -13.04
N ALA A 399 23.25 -7.60 -12.71
CA ALA A 399 24.68 -7.40 -12.95
C ALA A 399 25.53 -8.21 -11.97
N ASN A 400 26.69 -8.69 -12.44
CA ASN A 400 27.66 -9.44 -11.62
C ASN A 400 28.23 -8.64 -10.44
N GLY A 401 28.09 -7.30 -10.46
CA GLY A 401 28.50 -6.41 -9.37
C GLY A 401 27.41 -6.14 -8.33
N LEU A 402 26.36 -6.98 -8.27
CA LEU A 402 25.33 -6.92 -7.25
C LEU A 402 25.97 -7.03 -5.86
N LYS A 403 25.50 -6.21 -4.92
CA LYS A 403 25.88 -6.29 -3.51
C LYS A 403 24.83 -7.03 -2.70
N ASP A 404 23.60 -6.51 -2.73
CA ASP A 404 22.52 -7.02 -1.90
C ASP A 404 21.19 -6.92 -2.64
N MET A 405 20.47 -8.03 -2.70
CA MET A 405 19.10 -8.09 -3.19
C MET A 405 18.24 -8.85 -2.21
N THR A 406 17.19 -8.23 -1.71
CA THR A 406 16.15 -8.87 -0.90
C THR A 406 14.82 -8.74 -1.60
N ILE A 407 14.16 -9.86 -1.84
CA ILE A 407 12.83 -9.91 -2.45
C ILE A 407 11.90 -10.66 -1.50
N SER A 408 10.81 -10.04 -1.09
CA SER A 408 9.72 -10.69 -0.38
C SER A 408 8.48 -10.69 -1.27
N VAL A 409 7.93 -11.86 -1.54
CA VAL A 409 6.76 -12.06 -2.39
C VAL A 409 5.67 -12.76 -1.59
N ASP A 410 4.52 -12.11 -1.47
CA ASP A 410 3.35 -12.64 -0.78
C ASP A 410 2.14 -12.67 -1.74
N ASN A 411 1.54 -13.86 -1.91
CA ASN A 411 0.40 -14.07 -2.83
C ASN A 411 0.65 -13.58 -4.27
N GLY A 412 1.89 -13.67 -4.75
CA GLY A 412 2.31 -13.08 -6.02
C GLY A 412 3.11 -14.05 -6.91
N GLN A 413 3.61 -13.49 -8.01
CA GLN A 413 4.48 -14.17 -8.96
C GLN A 413 5.81 -13.44 -9.08
N LEU A 414 6.92 -14.19 -9.08
CA LEU A 414 8.26 -13.68 -9.33
C LEU A 414 8.91 -14.47 -10.46
N GLN A 415 9.33 -13.76 -11.51
CA GLN A 415 10.24 -14.29 -12.51
C GLN A 415 11.56 -13.52 -12.43
N CYS A 416 12.67 -14.21 -12.17
CA CYS A 416 13.96 -13.57 -11.94
C CYS A 416 15.08 -14.31 -12.65
N LYS A 417 15.82 -13.59 -13.50
CA LYS A 417 17.09 -14.10 -14.07
C LYS A 417 18.24 -13.78 -13.14
N LEU A 418 18.82 -14.82 -12.55
CA LEU A 418 19.97 -14.74 -11.65
C LEU A 418 21.24 -14.33 -12.42
N PRO A 419 22.20 -13.68 -11.74
CA PRO A 419 23.43 -13.24 -12.39
C PRO A 419 24.35 -14.43 -12.71
N ASP A 420 25.09 -14.38 -13.82
CA ASP A 420 26.10 -15.40 -14.17
C ASP A 420 27.34 -15.37 -13.25
N GLY A 421 27.54 -14.27 -12.53
CA GLY A 421 28.66 -14.09 -11.59
C GLY A 421 28.48 -14.88 -10.29
N SER A 422 29.48 -14.82 -9.40
CA SER A 422 29.37 -15.49 -8.10
C SER A 422 28.39 -14.77 -7.16
N TYR A 423 27.54 -15.53 -6.46
CA TYR A 423 26.60 -15.01 -5.46
C TYR A 423 26.28 -16.06 -4.40
N HIS A 424 25.88 -15.60 -3.22
CA HIS A 424 25.21 -16.45 -2.23
C HIS A 424 23.70 -16.22 -2.29
N ILE A 425 22.93 -17.28 -2.11
CA ILE A 425 21.47 -17.23 -2.16
C ILE A 425 20.85 -17.87 -0.92
N SER A 426 19.81 -17.23 -0.39
CA SER A 426 18.97 -17.76 0.68
C SER A 426 17.52 -17.67 0.26
N VAL A 427 16.85 -18.81 0.13
CA VAL A 427 15.44 -18.88 -0.25
C VAL A 427 14.61 -19.44 0.89
N GLN A 428 13.63 -18.69 1.34
CA GLN A 428 12.65 -19.12 2.33
C GLN A 428 11.29 -19.30 1.65
N GLU A 429 10.83 -20.54 1.55
CA GLU A 429 9.53 -20.88 0.96
C GLU A 429 8.52 -21.24 2.07
N ARG A 430 7.33 -20.64 2.02
CA ARG A 430 6.19 -20.97 2.88
C ARG A 430 4.96 -21.20 2.01
N ASN A 431 4.53 -22.45 1.89
CA ASN A 431 3.39 -22.85 1.03
C ASN A 431 3.46 -22.25 -0.37
N SER A 432 4.66 -22.21 -0.95
CA SER A 432 4.97 -21.59 -2.24
C SER A 432 5.62 -22.61 -3.15
N GLU A 433 5.46 -22.41 -4.46
CA GLU A 433 6.15 -23.20 -5.48
C GLU A 433 7.34 -22.39 -5.99
N VAL A 434 8.54 -22.95 -5.88
CA VAL A 434 9.78 -22.30 -6.31
C VAL A 434 10.52 -23.24 -7.24
N ASP A 435 10.73 -22.79 -8.47
CA ASP A 435 11.63 -23.46 -9.42
C ASP A 435 13.04 -22.89 -9.29
N TYR A 436 14.03 -23.76 -9.33
CA TYR A 436 15.44 -23.45 -9.08
C TYR A 436 16.29 -23.89 -10.26
N PRO A 437 17.23 -23.06 -10.74
CA PRO A 437 18.12 -23.47 -11.80
C PRO A 437 19.14 -24.49 -11.26
N GLY A 438 19.51 -25.46 -12.10
CA GLY A 438 20.46 -26.53 -11.72
C GLY A 438 21.89 -26.05 -11.42
N ALA A 439 22.20 -24.78 -11.71
CA ALA A 439 23.51 -24.17 -11.49
C ALA A 439 23.79 -23.79 -10.02
N ILE A 440 22.79 -23.84 -9.14
CA ILE A 440 22.94 -23.50 -7.71
C ILE A 440 23.41 -24.72 -6.92
N VAL A 441 24.47 -24.53 -6.13
CA VAL A 441 24.95 -25.53 -5.17
C VAL A 441 24.33 -25.25 -3.81
N TRP A 442 23.54 -26.20 -3.29
CA TRP A 442 22.81 -26.06 -2.03
C TRP A 442 23.58 -26.62 -0.83
N ASP A 443 23.44 -25.95 0.31
CA ASP A 443 24.04 -26.40 1.57
C ASP A 443 23.13 -27.43 2.25
N GLY A 444 23.46 -28.71 2.09
CA GLY A 444 22.79 -29.81 2.78
C GLY A 444 21.42 -30.20 2.18
N PRO A 445 20.68 -31.09 2.87
CA PRO A 445 19.39 -31.57 2.41
C PRO A 445 18.33 -30.46 2.44
N LYS A 446 17.28 -30.60 1.62
CA LYS A 446 16.16 -29.64 1.57
C LYS A 446 15.55 -29.48 2.98
N PRO A 447 15.51 -28.26 3.54
CA PRO A 447 14.96 -28.03 4.88
C PRO A 447 13.43 -28.15 4.88
N LYS A 448 12.83 -28.22 6.07
CA LYS A 448 11.36 -28.17 6.23
C LYS A 448 10.82 -26.82 5.76
N SER A 449 9.59 -26.82 5.23
CA SER A 449 8.85 -25.62 4.83
C SER A 449 8.94 -24.52 5.90
N GLY A 450 9.20 -23.29 5.49
CA GLY A 450 9.37 -22.13 6.37
C GLY A 450 10.78 -21.88 6.90
N THR A 451 11.75 -22.77 6.67
CA THR A 451 13.17 -22.53 7.01
C THR A 451 13.96 -22.10 5.79
N PRO A 452 14.85 -21.09 5.87
CA PRO A 452 15.65 -20.64 4.73
C PRO A 452 16.63 -21.72 4.26
N ARG A 453 16.57 -22.04 2.96
CA ARG A 453 17.54 -22.88 2.26
C ARG A 453 18.66 -22.00 1.72
N LYS A 454 19.90 -22.32 2.09
CA LYS A 454 21.09 -21.55 1.68
C LYS A 454 21.86 -22.29 0.58
N GLY A 455 22.45 -21.53 -0.32
CA GLY A 455 23.27 -22.05 -1.40
C GLY A 455 24.13 -20.94 -2.01
N TYR A 456 24.85 -21.29 -3.08
CA TYR A 456 25.72 -20.37 -3.79
C TYR A 456 25.89 -20.77 -5.25
N HIS A 457 26.36 -19.82 -6.05
CA HIS A 457 26.82 -20.04 -7.41
C HIS A 457 28.29 -19.63 -7.53
N ILE A 458 29.12 -20.52 -8.10
CA ILE A 458 30.59 -20.39 -8.28
C ILE A 458 31.40 -20.29 -6.98
N ALA A 459 31.15 -19.30 -6.12
CA ALA A 459 31.91 -19.06 -4.89
C ALA A 459 31.01 -18.65 -3.71
N ARG A 460 31.33 -19.15 -2.51
CA ARG A 460 30.59 -18.86 -1.27
C ARG A 460 30.79 -17.43 -0.76
N ASP A 461 32.00 -16.88 -0.90
CA ASP A 461 32.39 -15.56 -0.36
C ASP A 461 32.47 -14.48 -1.45
N SER A 462 31.45 -14.41 -2.30
CA SER A 462 31.42 -13.51 -3.46
C SER A 462 31.13 -12.04 -3.13
N GLY A 463 30.70 -11.74 -1.90
CA GLY A 463 30.26 -10.41 -1.49
C GLY A 463 28.92 -9.96 -2.09
N SER A 464 28.25 -10.84 -2.84
CA SER A 464 26.94 -10.63 -3.45
C SER A 464 25.89 -11.51 -2.78
N SER A 465 24.85 -10.87 -2.23
CA SER A 465 23.79 -11.47 -1.43
C SER A 465 22.45 -11.44 -2.14
N ILE A 466 21.82 -12.60 -2.31
CA ILE A 466 20.44 -12.72 -2.81
C ILE A 466 19.58 -13.42 -1.75
N VAL A 467 18.54 -12.74 -1.28
CA VAL A 467 17.56 -13.26 -0.32
C VAL A 467 16.18 -13.22 -0.96
N ILE A 468 15.49 -14.36 -0.99
CA ILE A 468 14.15 -14.48 -1.57
C ILE A 468 13.25 -15.12 -0.51
N ASN A 469 12.22 -14.40 -0.11
CA ASN A 469 11.19 -14.88 0.80
C ASN A 469 9.88 -15.00 0.01
N ALA A 470 9.30 -16.18 -0.03
CA ALA A 470 8.07 -16.45 -0.76
C ALA A 470 7.02 -17.06 0.17
N SER A 471 5.85 -16.41 0.26
CA SER A 471 4.68 -16.92 0.97
C SER A 471 3.49 -17.03 0.03
N TYR A 472 2.86 -18.20 -0.07
CA TYR A 472 1.70 -18.44 -0.94
C TYR A 472 1.90 -17.95 -2.40
N SER A 473 3.11 -18.08 -2.92
CA SER A 473 3.54 -17.45 -4.18
C SER A 473 4.15 -18.46 -5.15
N GLN A 474 4.25 -18.07 -6.42
CA GLN A 474 4.96 -18.81 -7.45
C GLN A 474 6.25 -18.06 -7.82
N VAL A 475 7.38 -18.74 -7.76
CA VAL A 475 8.70 -18.15 -8.04
C VAL A 475 9.42 -19.00 -9.08
N GLU A 476 9.83 -18.36 -10.17
CA GLU A 476 10.63 -18.92 -11.24
C GLU A 476 12.00 -18.23 -11.26
N LEU A 477 13.05 -18.99 -11.01
CA LEU A 477 14.43 -18.52 -11.02
C LEU A 477 15.15 -19.15 -12.22
N ASP A 478 15.62 -18.29 -13.13
CA ASP A 478 16.31 -18.69 -14.36
C ASP A 478 17.77 -18.22 -14.33
N HIS A 479 18.59 -18.79 -15.22
CA HIS A 479 19.88 -18.21 -15.64
C HIS A 479 19.76 -17.70 -17.07
#